data_AF-A0A813K668-F1
#
_entry.id   AF-A0A813K668-F1
#
_cell.length_a   1.000
_cell.length_b   1.000
_cell.length_c   1.000
_cell.angle_alpha   90.00
_cell.angle_beta   90.00
_cell.angle_gamma   90.00
#
_symmetry.space_group_name_H-M   'P 1'
#
loop_
_entity.id
_entity.type
_entity.pdbx_description
1 polymer ?
#
loop_
_entity_poly.entity_id
_entity_poly.type
_entity_poly.pdbx_seq_one_letter_code
_entity_poly.pdbx_strand_id
1 'polypeptide(L)'
;MEFQMLTTMRSFFGQGGPQRLAFTLQPTFFAALGLLPKIQAREKRRAQDGDEAVPPPAVSLKKVFQFLHKTNTALMQASPEISLQLWLVASAAADHAERASGRQGAFEPICYEFLTQALVVFEEEISDSSKQYEGIHAMVGTLSSISGLDPDNFDNVSQKITRHAARLLKKPMQCRAIAACSQLFWCTARRDAKRVRECLERCLKTCEVWYSQMPHKSDFG
;
A
#
# COMPACT_ATOMS: atom_id res chain seq x y z
N MET A 1 -4.50 -21.32 -18.49
CA MET A 1 -3.62 -22.28 -17.82
C MET A 1 -2.93 -21.66 -16.59
N GLU A 2 -2.09 -20.62 -16.71
CA GLU A 2 -1.35 -20.03 -15.57
C GLU A 2 -2.27 -19.64 -14.37
N PHE A 3 -3.35 -18.90 -14.61
CA PHE A 3 -4.26 -18.47 -13.52
C PHE A 3 -5.00 -19.65 -12.84
N GLN A 4 -5.31 -20.71 -13.59
CA GLN A 4 -5.93 -21.91 -13.02
C GLN A 4 -4.95 -22.64 -12.10
N MET A 5 -3.68 -22.76 -12.52
CA MET A 5 -2.62 -23.33 -11.68
C MET A 5 -2.47 -22.54 -10.37
N LEU A 6 -2.43 -21.21 -10.43
CA LEU A 6 -2.36 -20.36 -9.23
C LEU A 6 -3.59 -20.52 -8.33
N THR A 7 -4.77 -20.67 -8.91
CA THR A 7 -6.01 -20.94 -8.15
C THR A 7 -5.92 -22.26 -7.39
N THR A 8 -5.42 -23.30 -8.06
CA THR A 8 -5.18 -24.61 -7.46
C THR A 8 -4.11 -24.55 -6.37
N MET A 9 -2.98 -23.90 -6.63
CA MET A 9 -1.89 -23.69 -5.66
C MET A 9 -2.40 -23.00 -4.40
N ARG A 10 -3.15 -21.90 -4.56
CA ARG A 10 -3.74 -21.18 -3.43
C ARG A 10 -4.71 -22.03 -2.63
N SER A 11 -5.47 -22.92 -3.27
CA SER A 11 -6.39 -23.85 -2.59
C SER A 11 -5.64 -24.83 -1.68
N PHE A 12 -4.54 -25.41 -2.17
CA PHE A 12 -3.73 -26.33 -1.38
C PHE A 12 -2.88 -25.63 -0.31
N PHE A 13 -2.17 -24.56 -0.68
CA PHE A 13 -1.33 -23.82 0.26
C PHE A 13 -2.13 -23.10 1.34
N GLY A 14 -3.37 -22.68 1.04
CA GLY A 14 -4.28 -22.07 2.01
C GLY A 14 -4.66 -22.98 3.18
N GLN A 15 -4.45 -24.29 3.06
CA GLN A 15 -4.70 -25.27 4.13
C GLN A 15 -3.47 -25.52 5.02
N GLY A 16 -2.36 -24.82 4.74
CA GLY A 16 -1.06 -25.03 5.37
C GLY A 16 -0.98 -24.61 6.84
N GLY A 17 -1.95 -23.93 7.44
CA GLY A 17 -1.80 -23.37 8.78
C GLY A 17 -0.72 -22.26 8.85
N PRO A 18 -0.66 -21.49 9.94
CA PRO A 18 -0.05 -20.15 9.95
C PRO A 18 1.42 -20.13 9.51
N GLN A 19 2.23 -21.07 10.02
CA GLN A 19 3.66 -21.11 9.71
C GLN A 19 3.95 -21.39 8.23
N ARG A 20 3.12 -22.18 7.54
CA ARG A 20 3.31 -22.45 6.10
C ARG A 20 2.73 -21.35 5.23
N LEU A 21 1.65 -20.69 5.67
CA LEU A 21 1.02 -19.60 4.92
C LEU A 21 2.01 -18.46 4.66
N ALA A 22 2.81 -18.10 5.67
CA ALA A 22 3.82 -17.05 5.59
C ALA A 22 4.79 -17.22 4.40
N PHE A 23 5.18 -18.46 4.07
CA PHE A 23 6.15 -18.74 3.01
C PHE A 23 5.54 -19.14 1.67
N THR A 24 4.28 -19.58 1.65
CA THR A 24 3.64 -20.15 0.44
C THR A 24 2.68 -19.19 -0.24
N LEU A 25 2.01 -18.31 0.52
CA LEU A 25 1.04 -17.38 -0.05
C LEU A 25 1.70 -16.15 -0.67
N GLN A 26 2.80 -15.64 -0.09
CA GLN A 26 3.55 -14.53 -0.68
C GLN A 26 4.04 -14.81 -2.12
N PRO A 27 4.73 -15.93 -2.42
CA PRO A 27 5.13 -16.21 -3.80
C PRO A 27 3.93 -16.44 -4.72
N THR A 28 2.84 -17.06 -4.23
CA THR A 28 1.61 -17.25 -5.00
C THR A 28 0.96 -15.90 -5.36
N PHE A 29 0.98 -14.95 -4.43
CA PHE A 29 0.49 -13.59 -4.63
C PHE A 29 1.32 -12.87 -5.72
N PHE A 30 2.65 -12.87 -5.62
CA PHE A 30 3.50 -12.20 -6.62
C PHE A 30 3.41 -12.87 -8.00
N ALA A 31 3.27 -14.19 -8.06
CA ALA A 31 3.05 -14.88 -9.33
C ALA A 31 1.73 -14.46 -10.00
N ALA A 32 0.66 -14.26 -9.22
CA ALA A 32 -0.60 -13.73 -9.73
C ALA A 32 -0.49 -12.25 -10.13
N LEU A 33 0.25 -11.44 -9.37
CA LEU A 33 0.52 -10.03 -9.70
C LEU A 33 1.22 -9.90 -11.07
N GLY A 34 2.16 -10.81 -11.37
CA GLY A 34 2.85 -10.90 -12.66
C GLY A 34 1.94 -11.18 -13.86
N LEU A 35 0.68 -11.59 -13.65
CA LEU A 35 -0.31 -11.76 -14.72
C LEU A 35 -0.91 -10.43 -15.18
N LEU A 36 -0.97 -9.41 -14.31
CA LEU A 36 -1.58 -8.12 -14.62
C LEU A 36 -0.98 -7.46 -15.88
N PRO A 37 0.34 -7.25 -16.00
CA PRO A 37 0.91 -6.64 -17.20
C PRO A 37 0.73 -7.52 -18.45
N LYS A 38 0.74 -8.85 -18.31
CA LYS A 38 0.50 -9.78 -19.44
C LYS A 38 -0.93 -9.62 -19.98
N ILE A 39 -1.92 -9.51 -19.09
CA ILE A 39 -3.33 -9.31 -19.45
C ILE A 39 -3.52 -7.94 -20.11
N GLN A 40 -2.99 -6.88 -19.50
CA GLN A 40 -3.06 -5.51 -20.05
C GLN A 40 -2.44 -5.42 -21.45
N ALA A 41 -1.26 -5.99 -21.66
CA ALA A 41 -0.59 -5.99 -22.96
C ALA A 41 -1.43 -6.73 -24.01
N ARG A 42 -2.08 -7.83 -23.63
CA ARG A 42 -2.97 -8.59 -24.51
C ARG A 42 -4.24 -7.81 -24.85
N GLU A 43 -4.87 -7.16 -23.87
CA GLU A 43 -6.04 -6.31 -24.10
C GLU A 43 -5.70 -5.12 -25.01
N LYS A 44 -4.51 -4.54 -24.86
CA LYS A 44 -4.03 -3.48 -25.75
C LYS A 44 -3.85 -3.96 -27.19
N ARG A 45 -3.21 -5.13 -27.40
CA ARG A 45 -3.09 -5.71 -28.75
C ARG A 45 -4.45 -6.04 -29.35
N ARG A 46 -5.37 -6.59 -28.56
CA ARG A 46 -6.75 -6.85 -28.99
C ARG A 46 -7.46 -5.58 -29.47
N ALA A 47 -7.26 -4.45 -28.78
CA ALA A 47 -7.81 -3.17 -29.20
C ALA A 47 -7.19 -2.62 -30.51
N GLN A 48 -5.98 -3.06 -30.87
CA GLN A 48 -5.26 -2.62 -32.07
C GLN A 48 -5.52 -3.55 -33.27
N ASP A 49 -5.40 -4.86 -33.06
CA ASP A 49 -5.39 -5.88 -34.10
C ASP A 49 -6.76 -6.57 -34.28
N GLY A 50 -7.71 -6.29 -33.39
CA GLY A 50 -9.05 -6.88 -33.39
C GLY A 50 -9.13 -8.27 -32.76
N ASP A 51 -10.36 -8.71 -32.51
CA ASP A 51 -10.67 -9.94 -31.78
C ASP A 51 -10.30 -11.23 -32.54
N GLU A 52 -10.30 -11.18 -33.87
CA GLU A 52 -9.95 -12.32 -34.73
C GLU A 52 -8.46 -12.65 -34.64
N ALA A 53 -7.59 -11.63 -34.62
CA ALA A 53 -6.15 -11.79 -34.51
C ALA A 53 -5.70 -12.10 -33.07
N VAL A 54 -6.36 -11.48 -32.09
CA VAL A 54 -5.99 -11.61 -30.67
C VAL A 54 -7.23 -11.95 -29.82
N PRO A 55 -7.41 -13.23 -29.47
CA PRO A 55 -8.57 -13.63 -28.67
C PRO A 55 -8.51 -13.03 -27.26
N PRO A 56 -9.68 -12.81 -26.62
CA PRO A 56 -9.77 -12.18 -25.30
C PRO A 56 -8.97 -12.95 -24.24
N PRO A 57 -8.46 -12.26 -23.20
CA PRO A 57 -7.75 -12.93 -22.12
C PRO A 57 -8.68 -13.90 -21.39
N ALA A 58 -8.16 -15.06 -21.02
CA ALA A 58 -8.92 -16.10 -20.30
C ALA A 58 -9.36 -15.67 -18.89
N VAL A 59 -8.75 -14.62 -18.34
CA VAL A 59 -9.06 -14.05 -17.02
C VAL A 59 -8.97 -12.52 -17.12
N SER A 60 -9.90 -11.83 -16.47
CA SER A 60 -9.90 -10.36 -16.40
C SER A 60 -9.01 -9.85 -15.27
N LEU A 61 -8.54 -8.61 -15.39
CA LEU A 61 -7.77 -7.94 -14.32
C LEU A 61 -8.52 -7.93 -12.98
N LYS A 62 -9.82 -7.63 -13.00
CA LYS A 62 -10.66 -7.65 -11.79
C LYS A 62 -10.66 -9.01 -11.08
N LYS A 63 -10.66 -10.11 -11.85
CA LYS A 63 -10.63 -11.46 -11.29
C LYS A 63 -9.27 -11.80 -10.68
N VAL A 64 -8.17 -11.26 -11.24
CA VAL A 64 -6.84 -11.35 -10.64
C VAL A 64 -6.77 -10.53 -9.35
N PHE A 65 -7.29 -9.29 -9.33
CA PHE A 65 -7.33 -8.49 -8.10
C PHE A 65 -8.18 -9.14 -6.98
N GLN A 66 -9.33 -9.74 -7.33
CA GLN A 66 -10.11 -10.54 -6.38
C GLN A 66 -9.31 -11.74 -5.83
N PHE A 67 -8.49 -12.37 -6.65
CA PHE A 67 -7.59 -13.44 -6.22
C PHE A 67 -6.50 -12.92 -5.26
N LEU A 68 -5.85 -11.80 -5.60
CA LEU A 68 -4.85 -11.13 -4.75
C LEU A 68 -5.45 -10.78 -3.38
N HIS A 69 -6.64 -10.16 -3.38
CA HIS A 69 -7.36 -9.84 -2.15
C HIS A 69 -7.55 -11.08 -1.28
N LYS A 70 -8.20 -12.12 -1.83
CA LYS A 70 -8.49 -13.34 -1.07
C LYS A 70 -7.22 -14.04 -0.57
N THR A 71 -6.14 -13.96 -1.33
CA THR A 71 -4.84 -14.55 -0.96
C THR A 71 -4.24 -13.79 0.21
N ASN A 72 -4.21 -12.45 0.16
CA ASN A 72 -3.60 -11.66 1.21
C ASN A 72 -4.44 -11.62 2.50
N THR A 73 -5.77 -11.60 2.40
CA THR A 73 -6.65 -11.75 3.57
C THR A 73 -6.35 -13.03 4.36
N ALA A 74 -6.02 -14.14 3.68
CA ALA A 74 -5.65 -15.39 4.34
C ALA A 74 -4.24 -15.36 4.97
N LEU A 75 -3.37 -14.44 4.54
CA LEU A 75 -2.02 -14.25 5.08
C LEU A 75 -2.00 -13.31 6.30
N MET A 76 -2.96 -12.41 6.40
CA MET A 76 -2.99 -11.28 7.34
C MET A 76 -2.55 -11.63 8.77
N GLN A 77 -3.19 -12.62 9.39
CA GLN A 77 -2.89 -13.04 10.77
C GLN A 77 -1.59 -13.85 10.90
N ALA A 78 -1.17 -14.52 9.82
CA ALA A 78 0.04 -15.33 9.83
C ALA A 78 1.31 -14.47 9.69
N SER A 79 1.23 -13.38 8.93
CA SER A 79 2.33 -12.43 8.78
C SER A 79 1.80 -11.01 8.47
N PRO A 80 1.51 -10.21 9.50
CA PRO A 80 0.96 -8.86 9.34
C PRO A 80 1.86 -7.92 8.53
N GLU A 81 3.16 -7.94 8.79
CA GLU A 81 4.12 -7.08 8.08
C GLU A 81 4.17 -7.38 6.59
N ILE A 82 4.23 -8.66 6.22
CA ILE A 82 4.21 -9.07 4.81
C ILE A 82 2.86 -8.71 4.20
N SER A 83 1.76 -8.98 4.90
CA SER A 83 0.41 -8.64 4.45
C SER A 83 0.25 -7.15 4.14
N LEU A 84 0.76 -6.28 5.02
CA LEU A 84 0.79 -4.83 4.80
C LEU A 84 1.50 -4.49 3.49
N GLN A 85 2.71 -5.01 3.28
CA GLN A 85 3.48 -4.76 2.05
C GLN A 85 2.75 -5.27 0.81
N LEU A 86 2.10 -6.44 0.88
CA LEU A 86 1.34 -7.00 -0.24
C LEU A 86 0.11 -6.16 -0.58
N TRP A 87 -0.59 -5.60 0.41
CA TRP A 87 -1.69 -4.66 0.16
C TRP A 87 -1.21 -3.39 -0.54
N LEU A 88 -0.08 -2.85 -0.12
CA LEU A 88 0.53 -1.66 -0.73
C LEU A 88 1.01 -1.91 -2.16
N VAL A 89 1.60 -3.08 -2.42
CA VAL A 89 1.96 -3.49 -3.79
C VAL A 89 0.70 -3.69 -4.65
N ALA A 90 -0.36 -4.27 -4.09
CA ALA A 90 -1.63 -4.45 -4.79
C ALA A 90 -2.27 -3.11 -5.18
N SER A 91 -2.26 -2.14 -4.26
CA SER A 91 -2.84 -0.82 -4.51
C SER A 91 -2.06 -0.07 -5.59
N ALA A 92 -0.73 -0.09 -5.55
CA ALA A 92 0.10 0.48 -6.62
C ALA A 92 -0.17 -0.19 -7.98
N ALA A 93 -0.39 -1.50 -8.01
CA ALA A 93 -0.75 -2.21 -9.24
C ALA A 93 -2.17 -1.86 -9.74
N ALA A 94 -3.12 -1.65 -8.83
CA ALA A 94 -4.47 -1.19 -9.16
C ALA A 94 -4.48 0.25 -9.69
N ASP A 95 -3.70 1.16 -9.09
CA ASP A 95 -3.46 2.52 -9.61
C ASP A 95 -2.85 2.49 -11.02
N HIS A 96 -1.86 1.64 -11.25
CA HIS A 96 -1.30 1.47 -12.59
C HIS A 96 -2.35 0.97 -13.60
N ALA A 97 -3.21 0.04 -13.18
CA ALA A 97 -4.30 -0.43 -14.02
C ALA A 97 -5.36 0.63 -14.30
N GLU A 98 -5.70 1.46 -13.31
CA GLU A 98 -6.58 2.62 -13.45
C GLU A 98 -6.05 3.56 -14.54
N ARG A 99 -4.80 4.00 -14.40
CA ARG A 99 -4.14 4.91 -15.35
C ARG A 99 -4.03 4.32 -16.75
N ALA A 100 -3.73 3.03 -16.86
CA ALA A 100 -3.62 2.36 -18.16
C ALA A 100 -4.98 2.16 -18.84
N SER A 101 -6.08 2.11 -18.08
CA SER A 101 -7.42 1.86 -18.62
C SER A 101 -8.01 3.06 -19.37
N GLY A 102 -7.51 4.27 -19.10
CA GLY A 102 -8.03 5.53 -19.64
C GLY A 102 -9.45 5.88 -19.19
N ARG A 103 -10.03 5.12 -18.26
CA ARG A 103 -11.41 5.31 -17.75
C ARG A 103 -11.36 5.48 -16.24
N GLN A 104 -11.76 6.66 -15.78
CA GLN A 104 -11.88 6.93 -14.35
C GLN A 104 -12.89 5.98 -13.70
N GLY A 105 -12.54 5.40 -12.56
CA GLY A 105 -13.36 4.49 -11.77
C GLY A 105 -13.29 3.02 -12.19
N ALA A 106 -12.43 2.64 -13.14
CA ALA A 106 -12.35 1.24 -13.61
C ALA A 106 -11.76 0.29 -12.54
N PHE A 107 -10.72 0.77 -11.87
CA PHE A 107 -9.90 0.12 -10.85
C PHE A 107 -9.64 1.01 -9.63
N GLU A 108 -9.99 2.30 -9.67
CA GLU A 108 -9.89 3.20 -8.50
C GLU A 108 -10.52 2.62 -7.22
N PRO A 109 -11.75 2.04 -7.25
CA PRO A 109 -12.33 1.48 -6.03
C PRO A 109 -11.55 0.29 -5.47
N ILE A 110 -10.87 -0.47 -6.35
CA ILE A 110 -10.01 -1.59 -5.97
C ILE A 110 -8.72 -1.05 -5.33
N CYS A 111 -8.15 0.01 -5.88
CA CYS A 111 -6.98 0.67 -5.30
C CYS A 111 -7.30 1.22 -3.90
N TYR A 112 -8.44 1.91 -3.76
CA TYR A 112 -8.89 2.44 -2.48
C TYR A 112 -9.11 1.33 -1.45
N GLU A 113 -9.79 0.24 -1.83
CA GLU A 113 -10.00 -0.92 -0.97
C GLU A 113 -8.67 -1.53 -0.49
N PHE A 114 -7.66 -1.65 -1.35
CA PHE A 114 -6.37 -2.18 -0.91
C PHE A 114 -5.64 -1.23 0.04
N LEU A 115 -5.78 0.08 -0.10
CA LEU A 115 -5.24 1.06 0.85
C LEU A 115 -5.97 1.01 2.21
N THR A 116 -7.29 0.83 2.21
CA THR A 116 -8.06 0.68 3.45
C THR A 116 -7.71 -0.63 4.15
N GLN A 117 -7.56 -1.74 3.42
CA GLN A 117 -7.09 -3.01 3.99
C GLN A 117 -5.67 -2.89 4.56
N ALA A 118 -4.76 -2.16 3.90
CA ALA A 118 -3.43 -1.88 4.46
C ALA A 118 -3.52 -1.15 5.81
N LEU A 119 -4.40 -0.15 5.92
CA LEU A 119 -4.64 0.58 7.17
C LEU A 119 -5.23 -0.32 8.26
N VAL A 120 -6.16 -1.23 7.91
CA VAL A 120 -6.72 -2.20 8.86
C VAL A 120 -5.63 -3.11 9.42
N VAL A 121 -4.78 -3.69 8.58
CA VAL A 121 -3.63 -4.50 9.04
C VAL A 121 -2.72 -3.71 9.97
N PHE A 122 -2.43 -2.46 9.59
CA PHE A 122 -1.60 -1.58 10.40
C PHE A 122 -2.21 -1.30 11.78
N GLU A 123 -3.52 -1.07 11.86
CA GLU A 123 -4.24 -0.72 13.08
C GLU A 123 -4.48 -1.91 14.01
N GLU A 124 -4.82 -3.08 13.45
CA GLU A 124 -5.27 -4.24 14.23
C GLU A 124 -4.15 -5.23 14.55
N GLU A 125 -3.17 -5.38 13.66
CA GLU A 125 -2.20 -6.48 13.73
C GLU A 125 -0.75 -6.02 14.02
N ILE A 126 -0.42 -4.74 13.80
CA ILE A 126 0.95 -4.21 14.00
C ILE A 126 1.02 -3.37 15.28
N SER A 127 1.55 -3.97 16.35
CA SER A 127 1.71 -3.33 17.66
C SER A 127 3.14 -2.89 18.00
N ASP A 128 4.16 -3.49 17.38
CA ASP A 128 5.56 -3.15 17.63
C ASP A 128 5.90 -1.75 17.08
N SER A 129 6.52 -0.92 17.91
CA SER A 129 6.81 0.48 17.56
C SER A 129 7.79 0.63 16.38
N SER A 130 8.73 -0.31 16.18
CA SER A 130 9.64 -0.26 15.03
C SER A 130 8.89 -0.58 13.75
N LYS A 131 8.09 -1.65 13.79
CA LYS A 131 7.27 -2.10 12.65
C LYS A 131 6.19 -1.08 12.29
N GLN A 132 5.59 -0.40 13.27
CA GLN A 132 4.66 0.70 13.01
C GLN A 132 5.34 1.86 12.27
N TYR A 133 6.56 2.22 12.67
CA TYR A 133 7.30 3.27 11.98
C TYR A 133 7.64 2.89 10.54
N GLU A 134 8.13 1.67 10.31
CA GLU A 134 8.40 1.14 8.97
C GLU A 134 7.12 1.08 8.12
N GLY A 135 6.01 0.62 8.70
CA GLY A 135 4.71 0.57 8.06
C GLY A 135 4.20 1.95 7.63
N ILE A 136 4.36 2.97 8.47
CA ILE A 136 4.03 4.36 8.11
C ILE A 136 4.84 4.82 6.91
N HIS A 137 6.15 4.59 6.90
CA HIS A 137 7.00 4.98 5.75
C HIS A 137 6.60 4.25 4.47
N ALA A 138 6.28 2.95 4.55
CA ALA A 138 5.81 2.19 3.40
C ALA A 138 4.46 2.73 2.87
N MET A 139 3.51 3.04 3.76
CA MET A 139 2.22 3.63 3.40
C MET A 139 2.39 5.02 2.77
N VAL A 140 3.24 5.89 3.34
CA VAL A 140 3.55 7.21 2.79
C VAL A 140 4.16 7.10 1.39
N GLY A 141 5.16 6.25 1.22
CA GLY A 141 5.83 6.07 -0.08
C GLY A 141 4.88 5.56 -1.15
N THR A 142 4.04 4.59 -0.81
CA THR A 142 3.04 4.03 -1.73
C THR A 142 2.00 5.07 -2.10
N LEU A 143 1.34 5.71 -1.12
CA LEU A 143 0.30 6.69 -1.38
C LEU A 143 0.83 7.91 -2.15
N SER A 144 2.07 8.36 -1.89
CA SER A 144 2.69 9.46 -2.64
C SER A 144 2.87 9.15 -4.13
N SER A 145 2.96 7.87 -4.50
CA SER A 145 3.08 7.43 -5.89
C SER A 145 1.73 7.21 -6.60
N ILE A 146 0.64 7.08 -5.83
CA ILE A 146 -0.71 6.86 -6.35
C ILE A 146 -1.27 8.19 -6.87
N SER A 147 -1.90 8.14 -8.05
CA SER A 147 -2.44 9.32 -8.73
C SER A 147 -3.80 9.11 -9.39
N GLY A 148 -4.27 7.87 -9.49
CA GLY A 148 -5.60 7.52 -10.00
C GLY A 148 -6.71 7.50 -8.95
N LEU A 149 -6.41 7.86 -7.70
CA LEU A 149 -7.41 7.90 -6.62
C LEU A 149 -8.28 9.15 -6.69
N ASP A 150 -9.55 9.01 -6.32
CA ASP A 150 -10.41 10.18 -6.14
C ASP A 150 -9.82 11.13 -5.08
N PRO A 151 -9.93 12.48 -5.26
CA PRO A 151 -9.37 13.40 -4.31
C PRO A 151 -9.84 13.19 -2.86
N ASP A 152 -11.11 12.91 -2.62
CA ASP A 152 -11.63 12.76 -1.26
C ASP A 152 -11.11 11.46 -0.63
N ASN A 153 -11.02 10.39 -1.41
CA ASN A 153 -10.42 9.13 -0.99
C ASN A 153 -8.94 9.28 -0.64
N PHE A 154 -8.17 10.01 -1.46
CA PHE A 154 -6.75 10.27 -1.19
C PHE A 154 -6.57 11.05 0.11
N ASP A 155 -7.38 12.10 0.30
CA ASP A 155 -7.31 12.93 1.49
C ASP A 155 -7.68 12.15 2.77
N ASN A 156 -8.65 11.24 2.68
CA ASN A 156 -9.02 10.35 3.79
C ASN A 156 -7.84 9.46 4.23
N VAL A 157 -7.22 8.74 3.28
CA VAL A 157 -6.08 7.86 3.55
C VAL A 157 -4.89 8.67 4.07
N SER A 158 -4.59 9.82 3.45
CA SER A 158 -3.51 10.72 3.86
C SER A 158 -3.67 11.22 5.30
N GLN A 159 -4.89 11.63 5.67
CA GLN A 159 -5.19 12.06 7.04
C GLN A 159 -5.09 10.91 8.05
N LYS A 160 -5.49 9.69 7.70
CA LYS A 160 -5.31 8.50 8.55
C LYS A 160 -3.83 8.21 8.81
N ILE A 161 -3.01 8.14 7.76
CA ILE A 161 -1.56 7.90 7.87
C ILE A 161 -0.89 8.99 8.73
N THR A 162 -1.23 10.26 8.47
CA THR A 162 -0.67 11.40 9.23
C THR A 162 -1.05 11.36 10.71
N ARG A 163 -2.27 10.93 11.05
CA ARG A 163 -2.70 10.73 12.44
C ARG A 163 -1.90 9.62 13.12
N HIS A 164 -1.63 8.53 12.43
CA HIS A 164 -0.82 7.43 12.95
C HIS A 164 0.64 7.83 13.16
N ALA A 165 1.24 8.55 12.22
CA ALA A 165 2.57 9.14 12.38
C ALA A 165 2.67 10.02 13.64
N ALA A 166 1.65 10.83 13.88
CA ALA A 166 1.58 11.69 15.06
C ALA A 166 1.30 10.94 16.38
N ARG A 167 1.03 9.63 16.38
CA ARG A 167 0.78 8.83 17.58
C ARG A 167 1.95 7.91 17.95
N LEU A 168 3.03 7.88 17.16
CA LEU A 168 4.22 7.11 17.49
C LEU A 168 4.78 7.50 18.86
N LEU A 169 5.12 6.49 19.67
CA LEU A 169 5.56 6.68 21.06
C LEU A 169 6.93 7.34 21.17
N LYS A 170 7.88 6.91 20.32
CA LYS A 170 9.26 7.40 20.32
C LYS A 170 9.33 8.73 19.57
N LYS A 171 9.62 9.82 20.29
CA LYS A 171 9.73 11.18 19.72
C LYS A 171 10.63 11.30 18.48
N PRO A 172 11.83 10.70 18.42
CA PRO A 172 12.66 10.78 17.21
C PRO A 172 11.98 10.13 15.98
N MET A 173 11.27 9.02 16.20
CA MET A 173 10.54 8.32 15.14
C MET A 173 9.29 9.10 14.75
N GLN A 174 8.57 9.65 15.71
CA GLN A 174 7.44 10.54 15.50
C GLN A 174 7.81 11.73 14.61
N CYS A 175 8.91 12.43 14.89
CA CYS A 175 9.36 13.55 14.07
C CYS A 175 9.67 13.13 12.62
N ARG A 176 10.45 12.06 12.43
CA ARG A 176 10.80 11.56 11.09
C ARG A 176 9.58 11.10 10.29
N ALA A 177 8.64 10.43 10.95
CA ALA A 177 7.40 9.99 10.32
C ALA A 177 6.50 11.17 9.91
N ILE A 178 6.33 12.18 10.79
CA ILE A 178 5.58 13.40 10.45
C ILE A 178 6.25 14.13 9.28
N ALA A 179 7.57 14.26 9.29
CA ALA A 179 8.30 14.86 8.17
C ALA A 179 8.06 14.09 6.86
N ALA A 180 8.06 12.75 6.89
CA ALA A 180 7.74 11.96 5.71
C ALA A 180 6.31 12.20 5.21
N CYS A 181 5.33 12.36 6.11
CA CYS A 181 3.94 12.67 5.73
C CYS A 181 3.80 13.99 4.96
N SER A 182 4.77 14.91 5.02
CA SER A 182 4.73 16.14 4.20
C SER A 182 4.72 15.84 2.70
N GLN A 183 5.29 14.70 2.28
CA GLN A 183 5.30 14.24 0.89
C GLN A 183 3.90 13.94 0.36
N LEU A 184 2.97 13.51 1.23
CA LEU A 184 1.58 13.26 0.85
C LEU A 184 0.85 14.54 0.39
N PHE A 185 1.32 15.70 0.82
CA PHE A 185 0.78 17.01 0.42
C PHE A 185 1.56 17.63 -0.75
N TRP A 186 2.66 17.00 -1.18
CA TRP A 186 3.51 17.44 -2.28
C TRP A 186 3.94 16.29 -3.18
N CYS A 187 2.98 15.65 -3.83
CA CYS A 187 3.17 14.53 -4.74
C CYS A 187 2.52 14.77 -6.11
N THR A 188 2.51 13.75 -6.98
CA THR A 188 1.86 13.87 -8.29
C THR A 188 0.36 14.19 -8.16
N ALA A 189 -0.31 13.63 -7.16
CA ALA A 189 -1.73 13.85 -6.91
C ALA A 189 -2.04 15.16 -6.15
N ARG A 190 -1.05 15.79 -5.50
CA ARG A 190 -1.25 16.94 -4.59
C ARG A 190 -0.11 17.94 -4.63
N ARG A 191 -0.46 19.23 -4.71
CA ARG A 191 0.50 20.36 -4.67
C ARG A 191 0.02 21.42 -3.67
N ASP A 192 -0.10 21.05 -2.41
CA ASP A 192 -0.56 21.93 -1.34
C ASP A 192 0.59 22.36 -0.43
N ALA A 193 1.24 23.47 -0.80
CA ALA A 193 2.35 24.04 -0.03
C ALA A 193 1.96 24.45 1.39
N LYS A 194 0.69 24.82 1.62
CA LYS A 194 0.21 25.23 2.94
C LYS A 194 0.18 24.02 3.88
N ARG A 195 -0.37 22.89 3.44
CA ARG A 195 -0.39 21.65 4.24
C ARG A 195 1.00 21.07 4.45
N VAL A 196 1.91 21.21 3.49
CA VAL A 196 3.33 20.86 3.67
C VAL A 196 3.92 21.68 4.83
N ARG A 197 3.74 23.00 4.82
CA ARG A 197 4.24 23.88 5.87
C ARG A 197 3.65 23.52 7.24
N GLU A 198 2.33 23.32 7.33
CA GLU A 198 1.66 22.92 8.57
C GLU A 198 2.19 21.59 9.12
N CYS A 199 2.49 20.62 8.24
CA CYS A 199 3.08 19.34 8.60
C CYS A 199 4.50 19.51 9.19
N LEU A 200 5.33 20.34 8.54
CA LEU A 200 6.70 20.62 8.98
C LEU A 200 6.74 21.47 10.26
N GLU A 201 5.85 22.44 10.43
CA GLU A 201 5.69 23.21 11.67
C GLU A 201 5.35 22.28 12.85
N ARG A 202 4.49 21.26 12.62
CA ARG A 202 4.19 20.24 13.63
C ARG A 202 5.40 19.36 13.95
N CYS A 203 6.19 19.02 12.94
CA CYS A 203 7.45 18.31 13.13
C CYS A 203 8.41 19.13 14.01
N LEU A 204 8.59 20.42 13.71
CA LEU A 204 9.45 21.33 14.48
C LEU A 204 9.02 21.41 15.94
N LYS A 205 7.74 21.64 16.22
CA LYS A 205 7.19 21.65 17.58
C LYS A 205 7.48 20.34 18.34
N THR A 206 7.40 19.21 17.65
CA THR A 206 7.71 17.90 18.26
C THR A 206 9.20 17.76 18.57
N CYS A 207 10.08 18.25 17.68
CA CYS A 207 11.52 18.30 17.91
C CYS A 207 11.89 19.21 19.10
N GLU A 208 11.30 20.39 19.20
CA GLU A 208 11.54 21.34 20.31
C GLU A 208 11.17 20.73 21.67
N VAL A 209 10.00 20.08 21.74
CA VAL A 209 9.55 19.37 22.95
C VAL A 209 10.49 18.22 23.31
N TRP A 210 10.99 17.49 22.31
CA TRP A 210 11.95 16.41 22.55
C TRP A 210 13.30 16.93 23.04
N TYR A 211 13.79 18.03 22.45
CA TYR A 211 15.05 18.64 22.82
C TYR A 211 15.03 19.20 24.24
N SER A 212 13.94 19.86 24.66
CA SER A 212 13.80 20.39 26.02
C SER A 212 13.73 19.31 27.11
N GLN A 213 13.35 18.09 26.74
CA GLN A 213 13.31 16.93 27.64
C GLN A 213 14.63 16.15 27.69
N MET A 214 15.62 16.51 26.85
CA MET A 214 16.92 15.88 26.93
C MET A 214 17.65 16.33 28.19
N PRO A 215 18.29 15.40 28.93
CA PRO A 215 19.23 15.80 29.95
C PRO A 215 20.37 16.54 29.25
N HIS A 216 20.47 17.85 29.48
CA HIS A 216 21.69 18.58 29.16
C HIS A 216 22.82 17.90 29.93
N LYS A 217 23.82 17.35 29.22
CA LYS A 217 25.10 17.01 29.84
C LYS A 217 25.78 18.32 30.23
N SER A 218 25.32 18.95 31.31
CA SER A 218 26.19 19.72 32.19
C SER A 218 26.93 18.68 33.02
N ASP A 219 28.21 18.49 32.73
CA ASP A 219 29.28 18.10 33.66
C ASP A 219 30.44 17.46 32.88
N PHE A 220 31.26 18.33 32.29
CA PHE A 220 32.71 18.14 32.29
C PHE A 220 33.28 19.36 33.01
N GLY A 221 33.25 19.28 34.34
CA GLY A 221 34.16 20.05 35.19
C GLY A 221 35.55 19.43 35.18
#